data_AF-A0A7T8K980-F1
#
_entry.id   AF-A0A7T8K980-F1
#
_cell.length_a   1.000
_cell.length_b   1.000
_cell.length_c   1.000
_cell.angle_alpha   90.00
_cell.angle_beta   90.00
_cell.angle_gamma   90.00
#
_symmetry.space_group_name_H-M   'P 1'
#
loop_
_entity.id
_entity.type
_entity.pdbx_description
1 polymer ?
#
loop_
_entity_poly.entity_id
_entity_poly.type
_entity_poly.pdbx_seq_one_letter_code
_entity_poly.pdbx_strand_id
1 'polypeptide(L)'
;MKIWGGENIEISLRIWRCGGSLLIVPCSRVGHVYRRKSPHSVPGGFLGQLEIEGESTLGAVQGFWFDEYYDFYSYMNPKNVELGDLSSRLKLKQGCHDMDWYLSTVYPDSPLPIKCKYIGQ
;
A
#
# COMPACT_ATOMS: atom_id res chain seq x y z
N MET A 1 9.43 -6.16 1.76
CA MET A 1 8.74 -6.66 0.56
C MET A 1 9.29 -8.03 0.22
N LYS A 2 8.44 -9.02 0.01
CA LYS A 2 8.85 -10.37 -0.41
C LYS A 2 8.13 -10.70 -1.71
N ILE A 3 8.87 -11.10 -2.73
CA ILE A 3 8.38 -11.70 -3.99
C ILE A 3 7.41 -10.82 -4.80
N TRP A 4 6.18 -10.57 -4.34
CA TRP A 4 5.13 -9.86 -5.08
C TRP A 4 4.06 -9.25 -4.16
N GLY A 5 3.63 -8.02 -4.43
CA GLY A 5 2.48 -7.38 -3.80
C GLY A 5 2.86 -6.13 -3.00
N GLY A 6 2.03 -5.09 -3.08
CA GLY A 6 2.16 -3.87 -2.29
C GLY A 6 3.25 -2.90 -2.75
N GLU A 7 4.21 -3.31 -3.57
CA GLU A 7 5.30 -2.43 -4.01
C GLU A 7 4.81 -1.24 -4.84
N ASN A 8 3.79 -1.45 -5.66
CA ASN A 8 3.13 -0.41 -6.44
C ASN A 8 2.42 0.62 -5.55
N ILE A 9 1.83 0.18 -4.43
CA ILE A 9 1.16 1.08 -3.47
C ILE A 9 2.22 1.87 -2.68
N GLU A 10 3.28 1.21 -2.21
CA GLU A 10 4.41 1.86 -1.51
C GLU A 10 4.99 3.01 -2.31
N ILE A 11 5.38 2.73 -3.56
CA ILE A 11 6.04 3.71 -4.40
C ILE A 11 5.09 4.85 -4.78
N SER A 12 3.80 4.55 -4.96
CA SER A 12 2.80 5.57 -5.27
C SER A 12 2.61 6.55 -4.13
N LEU A 13 2.43 6.04 -2.90
CA LEU A 13 2.30 6.86 -1.71
C LEU A 13 3.58 7.66 -1.44
N ARG A 14 4.75 7.02 -1.58
CA ARG A 14 6.03 7.70 -1.42
C ARG A 14 6.22 8.85 -2.41
N ILE A 15 5.96 8.63 -3.70
CA ILE A 15 6.14 9.67 -4.72
C ILE A 15 5.22 10.86 -4.43
N TRP A 16 3.92 10.64 -4.23
CA TRP A 16 2.98 11.71 -4.01
C TRP A 16 3.23 12.45 -2.69
N ARG A 17 3.38 11.73 -1.59
CA ARG A 17 3.53 12.34 -0.26
C ARG A 17 4.87 13.04 -0.08
N CYS A 18 5.90 12.67 -0.83
CA CYS A 18 7.22 13.31 -0.73
C CYS A 18 7.49 14.33 -1.84
N GLY A 19 6.45 14.88 -2.48
CA GLY A 19 6.55 16.04 -3.39
C GLY A 19 6.76 15.70 -4.87
N GLY A 20 6.67 14.44 -5.26
CA GLY A 20 6.62 14.01 -6.66
C GLY A 20 5.20 13.88 -7.19
N SER A 21 5.08 13.37 -8.42
CA SER A 21 3.80 13.13 -9.09
C SER A 21 3.84 11.86 -9.94
N LEU A 22 2.72 11.16 -10.05
CA LEU A 22 2.54 10.03 -10.96
C LEU A 22 1.63 10.41 -12.13
N LEU A 23 2.07 10.11 -13.35
CA LEU A 23 1.36 10.44 -14.57
C LEU A 23 1.21 9.22 -15.48
N ILE A 24 0.04 9.06 -16.07
CA ILE A 24 -0.19 8.14 -17.19
C ILE A 24 -0.01 8.93 -18.47
N VAL A 25 0.96 8.57 -19.31
CA VAL A 25 1.27 9.28 -20.57
C VAL A 25 0.56 8.61 -21.74
N PRO A 26 -0.54 9.17 -22.30
CA PRO A 26 -1.36 8.48 -23.29
C PRO A 26 -0.65 8.23 -24.64
N CYS A 27 0.45 8.94 -24.91
CA CYS A 27 1.25 8.76 -26.12
C CYS A 27 2.23 7.59 -26.01
N SER A 28 2.57 7.14 -24.79
CA SER A 28 3.43 5.98 -24.57
C SER A 28 2.56 4.73 -24.43
N ARG A 29 2.79 3.73 -25.29
CA ARG A 29 1.93 2.53 -25.37
C ARG A 29 2.76 1.27 -25.16
N VAL A 30 2.40 0.50 -24.14
CA VAL A 30 2.97 -0.82 -23.85
C VAL A 30 1.80 -1.78 -23.59
N GLY A 31 1.77 -2.92 -24.30
CA GLY A 31 0.77 -3.95 -24.08
C GLY A 31 1.12 -4.85 -22.89
N HIS A 32 0.14 -5.15 -22.04
CA HIS A 32 0.29 -6.08 -20.91
C HIS A 32 -0.75 -7.20 -21.00
N VAL A 33 -0.30 -8.45 -20.89
CA VAL A 33 -1.20 -9.63 -20.85
C VAL A 33 -1.65 -9.85 -19.41
N TYR A 34 -2.87 -9.41 -19.09
CA TYR A 34 -3.46 -9.66 -17.78
C TYR A 34 -3.75 -11.15 -17.57
N ARG A 35 -3.38 -11.66 -16.40
CA ARG A 35 -3.57 -13.05 -16.00
C ARG A 35 -4.50 -13.10 -14.80
N ARG A 36 -5.35 -14.13 -14.72
CA ARG A 36 -6.24 -14.36 -13.57
C ARG A 36 -5.54 -15.00 -12.37
N LYS A 37 -4.42 -15.69 -12.60
CA LYS A 37 -3.63 -16.37 -11.57
C LYS A 37 -2.16 -16.11 -11.81
N SER A 38 -1.38 -16.00 -10.73
CA SER A 38 0.07 -15.90 -10.83
C SER A 38 0.62 -17.18 -11.45
N PRO A 39 1.53 -17.07 -12.44
CA PRO A 39 2.21 -18.22 -13.01
C PRO A 39 3.33 -18.74 -12.10
N HIS A 40 3.70 -18.00 -11.06
CA HIS A 40 4.84 -18.31 -10.21
C HIS A 40 4.43 -19.28 -9.10
N SER A 41 5.25 -20.33 -8.95
CA SER A 41 5.18 -21.20 -7.78
C SER A 41 5.74 -20.46 -6.58
N VAL A 42 4.87 -20.14 -5.63
CA VAL A 42 5.27 -19.64 -4.31
C VAL A 42 5.34 -20.80 -3.32
N PRO A 43 6.29 -20.78 -2.37
CA PRO A 43 6.29 -21.72 -1.25
C PRO A 43 4.92 -21.66 -0.55
N GLY A 44 4.27 -22.82 -0.33
CA GLY A 44 2.92 -22.87 0.25
C GLY A 44 1.75 -22.71 -0.75
N GLY A 45 2.03 -22.67 -2.06
CA GLY A 45 0.98 -22.64 -3.10
C GLY A 45 0.07 -21.40 -2.99
N PHE A 46 -1.22 -21.55 -3.30
CA PHE A 46 -2.17 -20.42 -3.25
C PHE A 46 -2.22 -19.74 -1.87
N LEU A 47 -2.13 -20.51 -0.78
CA LEU A 47 -2.12 -19.96 0.58
C LEU A 47 -0.85 -19.16 0.86
N GLY A 48 0.31 -19.68 0.45
CA GLY A 48 1.58 -18.94 0.53
C GLY A 48 1.57 -17.67 -0.34
N GLN A 49 0.84 -17.67 -1.46
CA GLN A 49 0.68 -16.47 -2.28
C GLN A 49 -0.10 -15.38 -1.53
N LEU A 50 -1.22 -15.75 -0.92
CA LEU A 50 -2.04 -14.85 -0.12
C LEU A 50 -1.33 -14.36 1.15
N GLU A 51 -0.41 -15.16 1.67
CA GLU A 51 0.46 -14.79 2.79
C GLU A 51 1.50 -13.77 2.34
N ILE A 52 2.24 -14.04 1.27
CA ILE A 52 3.24 -13.12 0.69
C ILE A 52 2.60 -11.78 0.29
N GLU A 53 1.46 -11.82 -0.41
CA GLU A 53 0.69 -10.63 -0.81
C GLU A 53 0.20 -9.86 0.42
N GLY A 54 -0.29 -10.59 1.42
CA GLY A 54 -0.72 -10.06 2.70
C GLY A 54 0.45 -9.37 3.41
N GLU A 55 1.56 -10.04 3.64
CA GLU A 55 2.74 -9.49 4.32
C GLU A 55 3.30 -8.24 3.61
N SER A 56 3.33 -8.27 2.28
CA SER A 56 3.91 -7.20 1.47
C SER A 56 3.01 -5.97 1.40
N THR A 57 1.68 -6.17 1.40
CA THR A 57 0.69 -5.09 1.36
C THR A 57 0.36 -4.55 2.76
N LEU A 58 0.13 -5.44 3.74
CA LEU A 58 -0.22 -5.08 5.12
C LEU A 58 0.96 -4.51 5.88
N GLY A 59 2.12 -5.16 5.79
CA GLY A 59 3.17 -4.91 6.76
C GLY A 59 3.93 -3.60 6.51
N ALA A 60 4.52 -3.49 5.33
CA ALA A 60 5.47 -2.41 5.04
C ALA A 60 4.82 -1.13 4.51
N VAL A 61 3.65 -1.24 3.87
CA VAL A 61 3.01 -0.10 3.20
C VAL A 61 2.02 0.57 4.12
N GLN A 62 1.23 -0.19 4.87
CA GLN A 62 0.13 0.38 5.64
C GLN A 62 0.56 0.91 6.99
N GLY A 63 1.33 0.14 7.78
CA GLY A 63 1.85 0.66 9.05
C GLY A 63 2.74 1.90 8.89
N PHE A 64 3.30 2.11 7.70
CA PHE A 64 4.23 3.21 7.43
C PHE A 64 3.60 4.39 6.66
N TRP A 65 2.79 4.13 5.62
CA TRP A 65 2.20 5.16 4.75
C TRP A 65 0.69 5.36 4.95
N PHE A 66 0.00 4.63 5.81
CA PHE A 66 -1.43 4.86 6.04
C PHE A 66 -1.72 5.64 7.32
N ASP A 67 -0.72 5.95 8.14
CA ASP A 67 -0.89 6.72 9.38
C ASP A 67 -2.02 6.10 10.23
N GLU A 68 -2.99 6.88 10.71
CA GLU A 68 -4.16 6.40 11.48
C GLU A 68 -5.14 5.52 10.67
N TYR A 69 -5.07 5.56 9.33
CA TYR A 69 -5.92 4.74 8.45
C TYR A 69 -5.46 3.28 8.40
N TYR A 70 -4.32 2.95 9.04
CA TYR A 70 -3.89 1.57 9.22
C TYR A 70 -4.97 0.72 9.90
N ASP A 71 -5.65 1.28 10.91
CA ASP A 71 -6.68 0.57 11.68
C ASP A 71 -7.90 0.19 10.81
N PHE A 72 -8.23 1.02 9.81
CA PHE A 72 -9.29 0.70 8.85
C PHE A 72 -8.95 -0.53 8.02
N TYR A 73 -7.70 -0.62 7.56
CA TYR A 73 -7.28 -1.77 6.78
C TYR A 73 -7.11 -3.02 7.64
N SER A 74 -6.53 -2.90 8.84
CA SER A 74 -6.34 -4.02 9.76
C SER A 74 -7.68 -4.62 10.20
N TYR A 75 -8.73 -3.80 10.34
CA TYR A 75 -10.10 -4.28 10.57
C TYR A 75 -10.63 -5.15 9.43
N MET A 76 -10.41 -4.76 8.17
CA MET A 76 -10.84 -5.54 7.01
C MET A 76 -9.96 -6.78 6.75
N ASN A 77 -8.71 -6.77 7.23
CA ASN A 77 -7.74 -7.83 7.00
C ASN A 77 -6.95 -8.11 8.31
N PRO A 78 -7.53 -8.84 9.27
CA PRO A 78 -7.01 -8.98 10.63
C PRO A 78 -5.80 -9.92 10.75
N LYS A 79 -4.96 -10.01 9.71
CA LYS A 79 -3.75 -10.83 9.75
C LYS A 79 -2.66 -10.08 10.53
N ASN A 80 -2.24 -10.64 11.66
CA ASN A 80 -1.04 -10.20 12.37
C ASN A 80 0.19 -10.58 11.53
N VAL A 81 0.77 -9.60 10.86
CA VAL A 81 2.03 -9.74 10.13
C VAL A 81 3.15 -9.16 10.99
N GLU A 82 4.21 -9.93 11.23
CA GLU A 82 5.40 -9.38 11.87
C GLU A 82 6.09 -8.39 10.92
N LEU A 83 6.15 -7.14 11.35
CA LEU A 83 6.91 -6.10 10.68
C LEU A 83 8.39 -6.30 11.00
N GLY A 84 9.22 -6.53 9.98
CA GLY A 84 10.68 -6.45 10.13
C GLY A 84 11.15 -5.04 10.50
N ASP A 85 12.46 -4.81 10.55
CA ASP A 85 13.00 -3.47 10.86
C ASP A 85 12.61 -2.42 9.81
N LEU A 86 11.91 -1.37 10.24
CA LEU A 86 11.47 -0.23 9.43
C LEU A 86 12.26 1.06 9.70
N SER A 87 13.31 1.01 10.52
CA SER A 87 14.10 2.18 10.96
C SER A 87 14.59 3.06 9.80
N SER A 88 15.09 2.43 8.73
CA SER A 88 15.57 3.11 7.52
C SER A 88 14.44 3.80 6.75
N ARG A 89 13.24 3.21 6.73
CA ARG A 89 12.06 3.79 6.09
C ARG A 89 11.52 4.96 6.89
N LEU A 90 11.47 4.85 8.22
CA LEU A 90 11.05 5.93 9.12
C LEU A 90 11.87 7.21 8.93
N LYS A 91 13.18 7.10 8.71
CA LYS A 91 14.03 8.26 8.39
C LYS A 91 13.67 8.92 7.06
N LEU A 92 13.31 8.12 6.04
CA LEU A 92 12.93 8.64 4.72
C LEU A 92 11.57 9.35 4.72
N LYS A 93 10.68 9.04 5.67
CA LYS A 93 9.39 9.73 5.82
C LYS A 93 9.52 11.16 6.33
N GLN A 94 10.64 11.49 6.98
CA GLN A 94 10.85 12.80 7.57
C GLN A 94 10.86 13.86 6.45
N GLY A 95 9.82 14.70 6.42
CA GLY A 95 9.63 15.72 5.40
C GLY A 95 8.57 15.40 4.33
N CYS A 96 7.93 14.23 4.38
CA CYS A 96 6.79 13.91 3.52
C CYS A 96 5.45 14.31 4.18
N HIS A 97 4.45 14.61 3.36
CA HIS A 97 3.07 14.89 3.78
C HIS A 97 2.42 13.69 4.47
N ASP A 98 1.36 13.92 5.24
CA ASP A 98 0.53 12.88 5.89
C ASP A 98 -0.48 12.23 4.92
N MET A 99 -1.17 11.19 5.38
CA MET A 99 -2.21 10.51 4.61
C MET A 99 -3.45 11.40 4.40
N ASP A 100 -3.76 12.28 5.34
CA ASP A 100 -4.84 13.27 5.22
C ASP A 100 -4.61 14.21 4.03
N TRP A 101 -3.40 14.73 3.88
CA TRP A 101 -3.00 15.53 2.73
C TRP A 101 -3.15 14.74 1.43
N TYR A 102 -2.73 13.47 1.40
CA TYR A 102 -2.86 12.62 0.23
C TYR A 102 -4.33 12.43 -0.16
N LEU A 103 -5.21 12.09 0.80
CA LEU A 103 -6.63 11.89 0.52
C LEU A 103 -7.36 13.18 0.15
N SER A 104 -6.97 14.33 0.73
CA SER A 104 -7.61 15.61 0.41
C SER A 104 -7.10 16.27 -0.88
N THR A 105 -5.84 16.02 -1.25
CA THR A 105 -5.17 16.72 -2.36
C THR A 105 -4.98 15.85 -3.60
N VAL A 106 -4.60 14.58 -3.42
CA VAL A 106 -4.23 13.68 -4.52
C VAL A 106 -5.38 12.75 -4.89
N TYR A 107 -6.11 12.21 -3.90
CA TYR A 107 -7.21 11.26 -4.14
C TYR A 107 -8.51 11.64 -3.39
N PRO A 108 -9.11 12.82 -3.69
CA PRO A 108 -10.32 13.31 -3.00
C PRO A 108 -11.58 12.48 -3.26
N ASP A 109 -11.64 11.78 -4.40
CA ASP A 109 -12.75 10.89 -4.74
C ASP A 109 -12.66 9.52 -4.04
N SER A 110 -11.66 9.33 -3.17
CA SER A 110 -11.50 8.10 -2.41
C SER A 110 -12.75 7.83 -1.55
N PRO A 111 -13.25 6.59 -1.51
CA PRO A 111 -14.33 6.21 -0.60
C PRO A 111 -13.86 6.15 0.88
N LEU A 112 -12.56 6.33 1.14
CA LEU A 112 -12.02 6.37 2.50
C LEU A 112 -12.42 7.69 3.20
N PRO A 113 -13.10 7.63 4.35
CA PRO A 113 -13.47 8.82 5.10
C PRO A 113 -12.25 9.51 5.70
N ILE A 114 -12.00 10.77 5.31
CA ILE A 114 -10.85 11.62 5.73
C ILE A 114 -10.82 11.91 7.25
N LYS A 115 -11.94 11.67 7.96
CA LYS A 115 -12.03 11.82 9.41
C LYS A 115 -12.86 10.69 9.99
N CYS A 116 -12.34 9.46 9.93
CA CYS A 116 -13.01 8.32 10.52
C CYS A 116 -12.75 8.29 12.03
N LYS A 117 -13.71 8.75 12.84
CA LYS A 117 -13.61 8.68 14.30
C LYS A 117 -13.96 7.31 14.87
N TYR A 118 -14.57 6.41 14.07
CA TYR A 118 -15.03 5.11 14.54
C TYR A 118 -15.31 4.14 13.38
N ILE A 119 -15.06 2.85 13.59
CA ILE A 119 -15.41 1.74 12.70
C ILE A 119 -16.12 0.68 13.56
N GLY A 120 -17.45 0.61 13.47
CA GLY A 120 -18.28 -0.31 14.27
C GLY A 120 -19.46 0.40 14.95
N GLN A 121 -20.22 -0.34 15.78
CA GLN A 121 -21.16 0.20 16.79
C GLN A 121 -20.49 0.25 18.15
#